data_AF-A0A150TDS3-F1
#
_entry.id   AF-A0A150TDS3-F1
#
_cell.length_a   1.000
_cell.length_b   1.000
_cell.length_c   1.000
_cell.angle_alpha   90.00
_cell.angle_beta   90.00
_cell.angle_gamma   90.00
#
_symmetry.space_group_name_H-M   'P 1'
#
loop_
_entity.id
_entity.type
_entity.pdbx_description
1 polymer ?
#
loop_
_entity_poly.entity_id
_entity_poly.type
_entity_poly.pdbx_seq_one_letter_code
_entity_poly.pdbx_strand_id
1 'polypeptide(L)'
;MEDTIRWGYFGGFTPNEETSALSPCRAFSFERRAIRGDTLLMTCSQELEACEEGVSAGDVANALGHPDVVAALAAAPVLYGRDARPVDGSLFRIQVDDAVVDVGYECGEAPDCVPIPDGVAALVGVLRTLTQEQLARQTCGAVTTP
;
A
#
# COMPACT_ATOMS: atom_id res chain seq x y z
N MET A 1 3.47 -19.82 -1.61
CA MET A 1 3.96 -19.00 -0.49
C MET A 1 2.82 -18.05 -0.17
N GLU A 2 2.53 -17.95 1.11
CA GLU A 2 1.43 -17.19 1.66
C GLU A 2 2.09 -15.97 2.32
N ASP A 3 2.46 -14.99 1.49
CA ASP A 3 3.25 -13.83 1.92
C ASP A 3 2.30 -12.68 2.29
N THR A 4 2.59 -11.99 3.40
CA THR A 4 1.77 -10.84 3.82
C THR A 4 2.22 -9.62 3.06
N ILE A 5 1.29 -8.98 2.33
CA ILE A 5 1.53 -7.70 1.69
C ILE A 5 1.16 -6.56 2.64
N ARG A 6 2.03 -5.54 2.72
CA ARG A 6 1.80 -4.28 3.43
C ARG A 6 1.95 -3.12 2.46
N TRP A 7 1.14 -2.08 2.63
CA TRP A 7 1.25 -0.89 1.80
C TRP A 7 0.78 0.36 2.52
N GLY A 8 1.25 1.50 2.04
CA GLY A 8 0.90 2.79 2.62
C GLY A 8 1.64 3.94 1.96
N TYR A 9 1.24 5.16 2.30
CA TYR A 9 2.01 6.33 1.90
C TYR A 9 3.18 6.53 2.87
N PHE A 10 4.38 6.65 2.33
CA PHE A 10 5.62 6.87 3.07
C PHE A 10 6.18 8.26 2.76
N GLY A 11 6.41 9.05 3.82
CA GLY A 11 6.87 10.44 3.72
C GLY A 11 5.76 11.46 3.49
N GLY A 12 6.15 12.66 3.06
CA GLY A 12 5.27 13.80 2.86
C GLY A 12 5.01 14.62 4.13
N PHE A 13 4.39 15.79 3.97
CA PHE A 13 4.01 16.66 5.09
C PHE A 13 2.67 16.25 5.72
N THR A 14 2.58 15.00 6.19
CA THR A 14 1.43 14.46 6.92
C THR A 14 1.78 14.30 8.41
N PRO A 15 0.85 14.58 9.34
CA PRO A 15 1.06 14.29 10.76
C PRO A 15 0.96 12.79 11.09
N ASN A 16 0.42 11.98 10.16
CA ASN A 16 0.09 10.58 10.37
C ASN A 16 0.72 9.68 9.32
N GLU A 17 1.10 8.48 9.74
CA GLU A 17 1.47 7.36 8.87
C GLU A 17 0.31 6.36 8.82
N GLU A 18 -0.03 5.90 7.62
CA GLU A 18 -1.11 4.96 7.38
C GLU A 18 -0.54 3.70 6.74
N THR A 19 -0.80 2.55 7.36
CA THR A 19 -0.37 1.25 6.87
C THR A 19 -1.57 0.33 6.74
N SER A 20 -1.74 -0.24 5.56
CA SER A 20 -2.65 -1.34 5.29
C SER A 20 -1.85 -2.64 5.17
N ALA A 21 -2.47 -3.76 5.48
CA ALA A 21 -1.91 -5.07 5.25
C ALA A 21 -3.01 -6.06 4.85
N LEU A 22 -2.63 -7.06 4.06
CA LEU A 22 -3.47 -8.19 3.72
C LEU A 22 -2.68 -9.46 3.94
N SER A 23 -3.17 -10.28 4.87
CA SER A 23 -2.62 -11.59 5.11
C SER A 23 -3.13 -12.61 4.07
N PRO A 24 -2.43 -13.73 3.90
CA PRO A 24 -2.82 -14.81 2.98
C PRO A 24 -4.18 -15.42 3.29
N CYS A 25 -4.55 -15.44 4.57
CA CYS A 25 -5.89 -15.84 5.05
C CYS A 25 -6.96 -14.77 4.79
N ARG A 26 -6.70 -13.81 3.89
CA ARG A 26 -7.62 -12.73 3.52
C ARG A 26 -7.94 -11.78 4.66
N ALA A 27 -7.12 -11.76 5.71
CA ALA A 27 -7.31 -10.84 6.83
C ALA A 27 -6.71 -9.49 6.45
N PHE A 28 -7.57 -8.52 6.20
CA PHE A 28 -7.20 -7.12 6.01
C PHE A 28 -7.01 -6.45 7.37
N SER A 29 -5.98 -5.62 7.49
CA SER A 29 -5.80 -4.72 8.61
C SER A 29 -5.36 -3.34 8.15
N PHE A 30 -5.78 -2.30 8.86
CA PHE A 30 -5.36 -0.93 8.67
C PHE A 30 -4.94 -0.32 10.01
N GLU A 31 -3.87 0.46 10.01
CA GLU A 31 -3.43 1.27 11.13
C GLU A 31 -3.15 2.69 10.67
N ARG A 32 -3.59 3.68 11.46
CA ARG A 32 -3.14 5.07 11.37
C ARG A 32 -2.44 5.44 12.66
N ARG A 33 -1.20 5.88 12.56
CA ARG A 33 -0.36 6.31 13.69
C ARG A 33 0.05 7.76 13.54
N ALA A 34 0.12 8.49 14.64
CA ALA A 34 0.77 9.79 14.65
C ALA A 34 2.28 9.60 14.49
N ILE A 35 2.89 10.25 13.50
CA ILE A 35 4.35 10.17 13.27
C ILE A 35 5.09 10.68 14.50
N ARG A 36 4.60 11.79 15.06
CA ARG A 36 5.13 12.33 16.31
C ARG A 36 4.53 11.56 17.49
N GLY A 37 5.39 10.83 18.22
CA GLY A 37 5.02 10.13 19.44
C GLY A 37 4.53 8.69 19.25
N ASP A 38 4.43 8.21 18.00
CA ASP A 38 4.02 6.84 17.64
C ASP A 38 2.72 6.39 18.32
N THR A 39 1.75 7.31 18.37
CA THR A 39 0.43 7.04 18.97
C THR A 39 -0.48 6.39 17.94
N LEU A 40 -1.03 5.21 18.25
CA LEU A 40 -2.08 4.59 17.43
C LEU A 40 -3.38 5.40 17.53
N LEU A 41 -3.85 5.94 16.40
CA LEU A 41 -5.02 6.80 16.31
C LEU A 41 -6.26 6.04 15.82
N MET A 42 -6.05 5.07 14.94
CA MET A 42 -7.11 4.30 14.31
C MET A 42 -6.60 2.91 13.95
N THR A 43 -7.45 1.91 14.10
CA THR A 43 -7.19 0.56 13.61
C THR A 43 -8.46 -0.03 13.01
N CYS A 44 -8.30 -0.85 11.98
CA CYS A 44 -9.36 -1.68 11.42
C CYS A 44 -8.83 -3.08 11.17
N SER A 45 -9.67 -4.09 11.35
CA SER A 45 -9.38 -5.45 10.92
C SER A 45 -10.66 -6.14 10.47
N GLN A 46 -10.62 -6.78 9.31
CA GLN A 46 -11.75 -7.54 8.77
C GLN A 46 -11.27 -8.62 7.81
N GLU A 47 -12.04 -9.69 7.69
CA GLU A 47 -11.80 -10.72 6.66
C GLU A 47 -12.45 -10.29 5.35
N LEU A 48 -11.73 -10.42 4.23
CA LEU A 48 -12.29 -10.19 2.91
C LEU A 48 -13.14 -11.40 2.50
N GLU A 49 -14.46 -11.23 2.49
CA GLU A 49 -15.38 -12.29 2.06
C GLU A 49 -15.37 -12.40 0.53
N ALA A 50 -15.41 -13.63 0.01
CA ALA A 50 -15.34 -13.89 -1.44
C ALA A 50 -16.58 -13.45 -2.23
N CYS A 51 -17.69 -13.15 -1.54
CA CYS A 51 -18.96 -12.79 -2.17
C CYS A 51 -19.28 -11.29 -2.06
N GLU A 52 -18.37 -10.48 -1.54
CA GLU A 52 -18.59 -9.04 -1.43
C GLU A 52 -18.25 -8.32 -2.74
N GLU A 53 -19.04 -7.30 -3.06
CA GLU A 53 -18.75 -6.38 -4.15
C GLU A 53 -17.51 -5.54 -3.81
N GLY A 54 -16.55 -5.44 -4.74
CA GLY A 54 -15.31 -4.66 -4.58
C GLY A 54 -14.05 -5.46 -4.87
N VAL A 55 -12.91 -4.94 -4.41
CA VAL A 55 -11.60 -5.60 -4.53
C VAL A 55 -11.53 -6.78 -3.55
N SER A 56 -11.33 -7.97 -4.10
CA SER A 56 -11.16 -9.20 -3.32
C SER A 56 -9.68 -9.51 -3.04
N ALA A 57 -9.43 -10.41 -2.10
CA ALA A 57 -8.08 -10.98 -1.91
C ALA A 57 -7.55 -11.68 -3.19
N GLY A 58 -8.45 -12.20 -4.03
CA GLY A 58 -8.11 -12.80 -5.31
C GLY A 58 -7.59 -11.77 -6.31
N ASP A 59 -8.15 -10.57 -6.31
CA ASP A 59 -7.69 -9.47 -7.19
C ASP A 59 -6.29 -9.00 -6.79
N VAL A 60 -6.02 -8.91 -5.48
CA VAL A 60 -4.67 -8.61 -4.97
C VAL A 60 -3.68 -9.72 -5.36
N ALA A 61 -4.05 -10.99 -5.19
CA ALA A 61 -3.21 -12.12 -5.58
C ALA A 61 -2.93 -12.15 -7.09
N ASN A 62 -3.94 -11.87 -7.91
CA ASN A 62 -3.79 -11.76 -9.36
C ASN A 62 -2.85 -10.60 -9.75
N ALA A 63 -2.99 -9.44 -9.11
CA ALA A 63 -2.11 -8.29 -9.34
C ALA A 63 -0.66 -8.58 -8.89
N LEU A 64 -0.48 -9.27 -7.76
CA LEU A 64 0.83 -9.73 -7.29
C LEU A 64 1.50 -10.72 -8.26
N GLY A 65 0.71 -11.55 -8.95
CA GLY A 65 1.17 -12.47 -9.97
C GLY A 65 1.54 -11.82 -11.32
N HIS A 66 1.34 -10.50 -11.48
CA HIS A 66 1.66 -9.82 -12.72
C HIS A 66 3.19 -9.83 -12.97
N PRO A 67 3.66 -10.09 -14.21
CA PRO A 67 5.09 -10.19 -14.52
C PRO A 67 5.90 -8.96 -14.08
N ASP A 68 5.36 -7.75 -14.31
CA ASP A 68 6.00 -6.51 -13.85
C ASP A 68 6.16 -6.42 -12.33
N VAL A 69 5.17 -6.90 -11.58
CA VAL A 69 5.20 -6.88 -10.10
C VAL A 69 6.20 -7.92 -9.60
N VAL A 70 6.20 -9.12 -10.18
CA VAL A 70 7.19 -10.15 -9.86
C VAL A 70 8.61 -9.64 -10.14
N ALA A 71 8.82 -8.96 -11.27
CA ALA A 71 10.11 -8.36 -11.61
C ALA A 71 10.51 -7.24 -10.64
N ALA A 72 9.55 -6.38 -10.24
CA ALA A 72 9.77 -5.32 -9.26
C ALA A 72 10.17 -5.87 -7.89
N LEU A 73 9.46 -6.90 -7.41
CA LEU A 73 9.76 -7.58 -6.14
C LEU A 73 11.14 -8.25 -6.17
N ALA A 74 11.52 -8.86 -7.30
CA ALA A 74 12.85 -9.45 -7.48
C ALA A 74 13.98 -8.41 -7.55
N ALA A 75 13.68 -7.18 -7.96
CA ALA A 75 14.62 -6.06 -8.02
C ALA A 75 14.68 -5.25 -6.72
N ALA A 76 13.88 -5.60 -5.70
CA ALA A 76 13.80 -4.84 -4.46
C ALA A 76 15.15 -4.81 -3.70
N PRO A 77 15.49 -3.68 -3.03
CA PRO A 77 14.70 -2.45 -2.93
C PRO A 77 14.77 -1.60 -4.20
N VAL A 78 13.62 -1.14 -4.70
CA VAL A 78 13.52 -0.33 -5.93
C VAL A 78 12.55 0.83 -5.77
N LEU A 79 12.85 1.95 -6.43
CA LEU A 79 11.96 3.10 -6.59
C LEU A 79 11.59 3.26 -8.07
N TYR A 80 10.29 3.26 -8.36
CA TYR A 80 9.75 3.68 -9.64
C TYR A 80 9.13 5.06 -9.54
N GLY A 81 9.24 5.85 -10.60
CA GLY A 81 8.79 7.24 -10.61
C GLY A 81 9.72 8.18 -9.85
N ARG A 82 9.30 9.44 -9.73
CA ARG A 82 10.05 10.51 -9.08
C ARG A 82 9.87 10.49 -7.58
N ASP A 83 10.98 10.59 -6.86
CA ASP A 83 10.96 10.84 -5.42
C ASP A 83 10.51 12.26 -5.12
N ALA A 84 9.34 12.41 -4.52
CA ALA A 84 8.79 13.70 -4.13
C ALA A 84 8.95 14.00 -2.63
N ARG A 85 9.53 13.09 -1.84
CA ARG A 85 9.80 13.34 -0.42
C ARG A 85 10.63 14.61 -0.17
N PRO A 86 11.60 15.01 -1.03
CA PRO A 86 12.33 16.26 -0.85
C PRO A 86 11.48 17.54 -1.00
N VAL A 87 10.28 17.44 -1.56
CA VAL A 87 9.34 18.56 -1.77
C VAL A 87 7.99 18.28 -1.11
N ASP A 88 8.02 17.65 0.07
CA ASP A 88 6.87 17.36 0.91
C ASP A 88 5.82 16.41 0.30
N GLY A 89 6.18 15.69 -0.77
CA GLY A 89 5.39 14.60 -1.33
C GLY A 89 5.65 13.26 -0.63
N SER A 90 4.80 12.27 -0.91
CA SER A 90 4.94 10.90 -0.42
C SER A 90 5.22 9.92 -1.56
N LEU A 91 5.67 8.73 -1.19
CA LEU A 91 5.75 7.56 -2.05
C LEU A 91 4.67 6.58 -1.64
N PHE A 92 4.09 5.83 -2.58
CA PHE A 92 3.29 4.66 -2.24
C PHE A 92 4.24 3.47 -2.08
N ARG A 93 4.43 3.03 -0.84
CA ARG A 93 5.30 1.91 -0.50
C ARG A 93 4.51 0.62 -0.52
N ILE A 94 5.04 -0.39 -1.20
CA ILE A 94 4.55 -1.76 -1.20
C ILE A 94 5.65 -2.63 -0.60
N GLN A 95 5.28 -3.48 0.36
CA GLN A 95 6.18 -4.43 0.98
C GLN A 95 5.57 -5.82 0.94
N VAL A 96 6.31 -6.78 0.41
CA VAL A 96 5.99 -8.22 0.49
C VAL A 96 7.19 -8.88 1.15
N ASP A 97 7.00 -9.41 2.36
CA ASP A 97 8.07 -9.86 3.23
C ASP A 97 9.16 -8.77 3.43
N ASP A 98 10.40 -9.03 3.00
CA ASP A 98 11.52 -8.10 3.06
C ASP A 98 11.67 -7.25 1.78
N ALA A 99 10.93 -7.55 0.71
CA ALA A 99 11.01 -6.84 -0.56
C ALA A 99 10.20 -5.54 -0.50
N VAL A 100 10.87 -4.41 -0.72
CA VAL A 100 10.27 -3.07 -0.73
C VAL A 100 10.28 -2.48 -2.14
N VAL A 101 9.10 -2.11 -2.63
CA VAL A 101 8.90 -1.39 -3.89
C VAL A 101 8.25 -0.05 -3.57
N ASP A 102 8.97 1.04 -3.81
CA ASP A 102 8.46 2.40 -3.66
C ASP A 102 7.97 2.93 -5.02
N VAL A 103 6.79 3.55 -5.03
CA VAL A 103 6.19 4.15 -6.23
C VAL A 103 5.94 5.63 -6.00
N GLY A 104 6.64 6.47 -6.77
CA GLY A 104 6.54 7.93 -6.75
C GLY A 104 5.60 8.48 -7.81
N TYR A 105 5.88 9.72 -8.24
CA TYR A 105 5.13 10.38 -9.32
C TYR A 105 5.64 9.96 -10.71
N GLU A 106 4.82 10.17 -11.74
CA GLU A 106 5.23 9.98 -13.13
C GLU A 106 6.56 10.68 -13.46
N CYS A 107 7.41 9.99 -14.24
CA CYS A 107 8.75 10.49 -14.56
C CYS A 107 8.72 11.77 -15.39
N GLY A 108 7.75 11.92 -16.30
CA GLY A 108 7.79 12.98 -17.30
C GLY A 108 9.10 12.95 -18.08
N GLU A 109 9.81 14.07 -18.14
CA GLU A 109 11.09 14.22 -18.84
C GLU A 109 12.33 14.02 -17.93
N ALA A 110 12.16 13.51 -16.70
CA ALA A 110 13.27 13.35 -15.76
C ALA A 110 14.26 12.24 -16.24
N PRO A 111 15.55 12.55 -16.46
CA PRO A 111 16.49 11.64 -17.14
C PRO A 111 16.91 10.41 -16.32
N ASP A 112 16.92 10.50 -14.99
CA ASP A 112 17.33 9.42 -14.08
C ASP A 112 16.14 8.72 -13.41
N CYS A 113 14.94 8.90 -13.96
CA CYS A 113 13.72 8.35 -13.40
C CYS A 113 13.34 7.04 -14.10
N VAL A 114 13.19 5.98 -13.30
CA VAL A 114 12.71 4.68 -13.83
C VAL A 114 11.18 4.76 -13.96
N PRO A 115 10.60 4.59 -15.15
CA PRO A 115 9.16 4.65 -15.34
C PRO A 115 8.44 3.58 -14.53
N ILE A 116 7.23 3.88 -14.07
CA ILE A 116 6.39 2.95 -13.32
C ILE A 116 5.86 1.89 -14.30
N PRO A 117 6.17 0.59 -14.11
CA PRO A 117 5.61 -0.45 -14.96
C PRO A 117 4.08 -0.51 -14.84
N ASP A 118 3.37 -0.78 -15.93
CA ASP A 118 1.91 -0.80 -15.97
C ASP A 118 1.31 -1.76 -14.93
N GLY A 119 1.91 -2.94 -14.75
CA GLY A 119 1.47 -3.89 -13.72
C GLY A 119 1.67 -3.40 -12.29
N VAL A 120 2.74 -2.65 -12.03
CA VAL A 120 2.99 -2.02 -10.71
C VAL A 120 1.98 -0.91 -10.47
N ALA A 121 1.70 -0.07 -11.48
CA ALA A 121 0.67 0.96 -11.39
C ALA A 121 -0.73 0.36 -11.15
N ALA A 122 -1.05 -0.76 -11.81
CA ALA A 122 -2.29 -1.49 -11.60
C ALA A 122 -2.40 -2.04 -10.17
N LEU A 123 -1.32 -2.63 -9.62
CA LEU A 123 -1.29 -3.07 -8.23
C LEU A 123 -1.52 -1.91 -7.25
N VAL A 124 -0.87 -0.76 -7.44
CA VAL A 124 -1.13 0.44 -6.63
C VAL A 124 -2.60 0.83 -6.67
N GLY A 125 -3.23 0.78 -7.86
CA GLY A 125 -4.66 1.01 -8.03
C GLY A 125 -5.52 0.06 -7.18
N VAL A 126 -5.29 -1.24 -7.32
CA VAL A 126 -6.01 -2.30 -6.57
C VAL A 126 -5.87 -2.09 -5.06
N LEU A 127 -4.65 -1.84 -4.55
CA LEU A 127 -4.39 -1.67 -3.13
C LEU A 127 -5.02 -0.39 -2.55
N ARG A 128 -5.02 0.70 -3.31
CA ARG A 128 -5.70 1.95 -2.92
C ARG A 128 -7.21 1.77 -2.86
N THR A 129 -7.79 1.13 -3.87
CA THR A 129 -9.23 0.85 -3.89
C THR A 129 -9.62 -0.06 -2.73
N LEU A 130 -8.85 -1.13 -2.47
CA LEU A 130 -9.08 -1.99 -1.32
C LEU A 130 -9.09 -1.20 -0.01
N THR A 131 -8.06 -0.39 0.26
CA THR A 131 -8.01 0.43 1.48
C THR A 131 -9.21 1.36 1.58
N GLN A 132 -9.62 2.02 0.49
CA GLN A 132 -10.78 2.92 0.48
C GLN A 132 -12.08 2.19 0.78
N GLU A 133 -12.30 1.03 0.17
CA GLU A 133 -13.49 0.20 0.40
C GLU A 133 -13.56 -0.29 1.84
N GLN A 134 -12.44 -0.76 2.40
CA GLN A 134 -12.42 -1.26 3.77
C GLN A 134 -12.60 -0.12 4.80
N LEU A 135 -12.01 1.06 4.56
CA LEU A 135 -12.20 2.25 5.41
C LEU A 135 -13.62 2.81 5.37
N ALA A 136 -14.36 2.60 4.27
CA ALA A 136 -15.76 3.02 4.17
C ALA A 136 -16.71 2.13 4.99
N ARG A 137 -16.24 0.97 5.49
CA ARG A 137 -17.05 0.06 6.29
C ARG A 137 -17.14 0.51 7.74
N GLN A 138 -18.27 0.21 8.38
CA GLN A 138 -18.55 0.63 9.76
C GLN A 138 -17.64 -0.03 10.83
N THR A 139 -16.86 -1.04 10.46
CA THR A 139 -15.87 -1.73 11.31
C THR A 139 -14.64 -0.87 11.60
N CYS A 140 -14.45 0.22 10.86
CA CYS A 140 -13.35 1.15 11.05
C CYS A 140 -13.70 2.26 12.05
N GLY A 141 -13.05 2.26 13.22
CA GLY A 141 -13.31 3.21 14.30
C GLY A 141 -12.04 3.87 14.85
N ALA A 142 -12.18 5.11 15.34
CA ALA A 142 -11.11 5.76 16.09
C ALA A 142 -10.80 4.98 17.37
N VAL A 143 -9.51 4.84 17.71
CA VAL A 143 -9.12 4.27 19.00
C VAL A 143 -9.30 5.35 20.05
N THR A 144 -10.25 5.18 20.96
CA THR A 144 -10.33 6.04 22.15
C THR A 144 -9.22 5.65 23.11
N THR A 145 -8.16 6.45 23.13
CA THR A 145 -7.17 6.42 24.21
C THR A 145 -7.86 6.86 25.51
N PRO A 146 -7.80 6.08 26.60
CA PRO A 146 -8.34 6.48 27.91
C PRO A 146 -7.60 7.68 28.50
#